data_AF-Q5DEU6-F1
#
_entry.id   AF-Q5DEU6-F1
#
_cell.length_a   1.000
_cell.length_b   1.000
_cell.length_c   1.000
_cell.angle_alpha   90.00
_cell.angle_beta   90.00
_cell.angle_gamma   90.00
#
_symmetry.space_group_name_H-M   'P 1'
#
loop_
_entity.id
_entity.type
_entity.pdbx_description
1 polymer ?
#
loop_
_entity_poly.entity_id
_entity_poly.type
_entity_poly.pdbx_seq_one_letter_code
_entity_poly.pdbx_strand_id
1 'polypeptide(L)'
;MKQLNFSWPYRLTWQSKVGPAAWLGPSTADSLYGLSRLGYRHAILIPVAFTLDHIETLYEMDVEYCTEVASKAGMVTVRRSQSLNDDPAFSQGLAELVLDHLRRGEPCSKQFMLRCPMCTNPSCERTRKFIMTQKKRLHDWTNVHLSNNLYA
;
A
#
# COMPACT_ATOMS: atom_id res chain seq x y z
N MET A 1 4.00 -12.70 0.22
CA MET A 1 4.14 -14.11 0.66
C MET A 1 5.52 -14.74 0.43
N LYS A 2 6.33 -14.29 -0.55
CA LYS A 2 7.68 -14.84 -0.75
C LYS A 2 8.57 -14.81 0.50
N GLN A 3 8.58 -13.69 1.24
CA GLN A 3 9.32 -13.56 2.52
C GLN A 3 8.81 -14.50 3.63
N LEU A 4 7.58 -15.00 3.50
CA LEU A 4 6.98 -15.98 4.40
C LEU A 4 7.05 -17.40 3.80
N ASN A 5 7.97 -17.65 2.87
CA ASN A 5 8.16 -18.94 2.20
C ASN A 5 6.87 -19.60 1.66
N PHE A 6 5.88 -18.79 1.28
CA PHE A 6 4.55 -19.27 0.87
C PHE A 6 3.89 -20.26 1.85
N SER A 7 4.17 -20.13 3.15
CA SER A 7 3.69 -21.07 4.17
C SER A 7 2.17 -21.17 4.30
N TRP A 8 1.42 -20.18 3.78
CA TRP A 8 -0.03 -20.16 3.80
C TRP A 8 -0.60 -19.71 2.43
N PRO A 9 -1.77 -20.24 2.02
CA PRO A 9 -2.46 -19.76 0.84
C PRO A 9 -2.96 -18.32 1.06
N TYR A 10 -3.03 -17.53 -0.02
CA TYR A 10 -3.44 -16.14 0.04
C TYR A 10 -4.19 -15.70 -1.22
N ARG A 11 -4.95 -14.62 -1.11
CA ARG A 11 -5.58 -13.90 -2.23
C ARG A 11 -5.48 -12.40 -2.00
N LEU A 12 -5.36 -11.64 -3.08
CA LEU A 12 -5.55 -10.19 -3.05
C LEU A 12 -7.01 -9.90 -3.37
N THR A 13 -7.66 -9.12 -2.50
CA THR A 13 -9.06 -8.71 -2.61
C THR A 13 -9.15 -7.20 -2.40
N TRP A 14 -10.31 -6.62 -2.70
CA TRP A 14 -10.51 -5.17 -2.68
C TRP A 14 -11.65 -4.81 -1.73
N GLN A 15 -11.49 -3.73 -0.98
CA GLN A 15 -12.47 -3.27 0.01
C GLN A 15 -12.97 -1.86 -0.33
N SER A 16 -13.88 -1.34 0.49
CA SER A 16 -14.34 0.05 0.45
C SER A 16 -15.02 0.44 -0.87
N LYS A 17 -15.72 -0.51 -1.51
CA LYS A 17 -16.58 -0.21 -2.66
C LYS A 17 -17.69 0.74 -2.22
N VAL A 18 -17.80 1.90 -2.87
CA VAL A 18 -18.89 2.84 -2.66
C VAL A 18 -19.71 3.08 -3.93
N GLY A 19 -21.03 3.13 -3.78
CA GLY A 19 -21.97 3.37 -4.86
C GLY A 19 -22.17 2.19 -5.83
N PRO A 20 -23.02 2.37 -6.85
CA PRO A 20 -23.48 1.30 -7.74
C PRO A 20 -22.51 0.99 -8.89
N ALA A 21 -21.52 1.84 -9.13
CA ALA A 21 -20.57 1.67 -10.24
C ALA A 21 -19.81 0.34 -10.14
N ALA A 22 -19.20 -0.07 -11.25
CA ALA A 22 -18.30 -1.22 -11.25
C ALA A 22 -16.97 -0.84 -10.58
N TRP A 23 -16.51 -1.69 -9.66
CA TRP A 23 -15.23 -1.56 -8.97
C TRP A 23 -14.38 -2.79 -9.24
N LEU A 24 -13.07 -2.66 -9.00
CA LEU A 24 -12.15 -3.78 -9.09
C LEU A 24 -12.51 -4.83 -8.02
N GLY A 25 -12.57 -6.09 -8.43
CA GLY A 25 -12.93 -7.21 -7.58
C GLY A 25 -11.83 -8.28 -7.49
N PRO A 26 -12.03 -9.33 -6.67
CA PRO A 26 -13.22 -9.57 -5.86
C PRO A 26 -13.29 -8.68 -4.60
N SER A 27 -14.51 -8.43 -4.11
CA SER A 27 -14.72 -7.75 -2.83
C SER A 27 -14.19 -8.61 -1.68
N THR A 28 -13.60 -7.98 -0.66
CA THR A 28 -13.15 -8.66 0.58
C THR A 28 -14.31 -9.39 1.25
N ALA A 29 -15.49 -8.78 1.34
CA ALA A 29 -16.67 -9.41 1.93
C ALA A 29 -17.12 -10.65 1.14
N ASP A 30 -17.27 -10.53 -0.18
CA ASP A 30 -17.65 -11.65 -1.05
C ASP A 30 -16.63 -12.78 -1.00
N SER A 31 -15.35 -12.45 -0.83
CA SER A 31 -14.28 -13.42 -0.70
C SER A 31 -14.40 -14.24 0.59
N LEU A 32 -14.82 -13.63 1.71
CA LEU A 32 -15.08 -14.37 2.96
C LEU A 32 -16.25 -15.35 2.80
N TYR A 33 -17.36 -14.93 2.18
CA TYR A 33 -18.47 -15.84 1.85
C TYR A 33 -18.02 -16.97 0.92
N GLY A 34 -17.25 -16.64 -0.11
CA GLY A 34 -16.70 -17.61 -1.06
C GLY A 34 -15.81 -18.65 -0.40
N LEU A 35 -14.87 -18.21 0.44
CA LEU A 35 -13.96 -19.10 1.18
C LEU A 35 -14.73 -20.00 2.15
N SER A 36 -15.73 -19.47 2.84
CA SER A 36 -16.58 -20.28 3.72
C SER A 36 -17.33 -21.37 2.97
N ARG A 37 -17.92 -21.06 1.80
CA ARG A 37 -18.57 -22.07 0.93
C ARG A 37 -17.61 -23.18 0.48
N LEU A 38 -16.32 -22.88 0.35
CA LEU A 38 -15.27 -23.84 0.00
C LEU A 38 -14.71 -24.64 1.20
N GLY A 39 -15.25 -24.44 2.40
CA GLY A 39 -14.85 -25.17 3.60
C GLY A 39 -13.77 -24.50 4.45
N TYR A 40 -13.24 -23.34 4.03
CA TYR A 40 -12.33 -22.56 4.88
C TYR A 40 -13.11 -21.92 6.02
N ARG A 41 -12.53 -21.92 7.22
CA ARG A 41 -13.20 -21.40 8.44
C ARG A 41 -12.40 -20.31 9.16
N HIS A 42 -11.15 -20.11 8.77
CA HIS A 42 -10.25 -19.16 9.40
C HIS A 42 -9.59 -18.27 8.35
N ALA A 43 -9.47 -16.97 8.62
CA ALA A 43 -8.80 -16.02 7.75
C ALA A 43 -8.09 -14.92 8.54
N ILE A 44 -7.00 -14.39 7.97
CA ILE A 44 -6.34 -13.17 8.44
C ILE A 44 -6.45 -12.12 7.33
N LEU A 45 -7.02 -10.97 7.66
CA LEU A 45 -7.07 -9.79 6.81
C LEU A 45 -5.79 -8.97 7.03
N ILE A 46 -5.16 -8.51 5.94
CA ILE A 46 -3.91 -7.76 5.97
C ILE A 46 -4.12 -6.43 5.23
N PRO A 47 -4.06 -5.27 5.91
CA PRO A 47 -4.22 -3.95 5.28
C PRO A 47 -2.93 -3.58 4.50
N VAL A 48 -2.76 -4.16 3.31
CA VAL A 48 -1.48 -4.09 2.57
C VAL A 48 -1.22 -2.75 1.87
N ALA A 49 -2.27 -1.95 1.64
CA ALA A 49 -2.21 -0.73 0.83
C ALA A 49 -2.22 0.57 1.63
N PHE A 50 -2.29 0.49 2.97
CA PHE A 50 -2.24 1.65 3.85
C PHE A 50 -1.47 1.32 5.13
N THR A 51 -0.74 2.29 5.68
CA THR A 51 0.32 2.01 6.67
C THR A 51 -0.11 2.30 8.11
N LEU A 52 -1.15 3.10 8.31
CA LEU A 52 -1.65 3.50 9.63
C LEU A 52 -3.06 2.96 9.83
N ASP A 53 -3.55 2.93 11.07
CA ASP A 53 -4.97 2.71 11.31
C ASP A 53 -5.82 3.92 10.89
N HIS A 54 -6.98 3.62 10.29
CA HIS A 54 -8.00 4.59 9.88
C HIS A 54 -9.37 3.91 9.84
N ILE A 55 -10.40 4.61 9.36
CA ILE A 55 -11.78 4.10 9.33
C ILE A 55 -11.89 2.74 8.61
N GLU A 56 -11.13 2.51 7.55
CA GLU A 56 -11.21 1.28 6.78
C GLU A 56 -10.56 0.09 7.50
N THR A 57 -9.68 0.31 8.48
CA THR A 57 -9.11 -0.76 9.32
C THR A 57 -9.92 -0.93 10.61
N LEU A 58 -10.10 0.14 11.38
CA LEU A 58 -10.71 0.09 12.71
C LEU A 58 -12.22 -0.14 12.67
N TYR A 59 -12.89 0.25 11.60
CA TYR A 59 -14.33 0.07 11.46
C TYR A 59 -14.65 -0.98 10.40
N GLU A 60 -14.30 -0.74 9.14
CA GLU A 60 -14.69 -1.66 8.06
C GLU A 60 -14.08 -3.06 8.26
N MET A 61 -12.78 -3.17 8.55
CA MET A 61 -12.18 -4.49 8.79
C MET A 61 -12.52 -5.08 10.16
N ASP A 62 -12.30 -4.34 11.26
CA ASP A 62 -12.43 -4.90 12.60
C ASP A 62 -13.89 -5.09 13.03
N VAL A 63 -14.77 -4.14 12.72
CA VAL A 63 -16.19 -4.22 13.07
C VAL A 63 -16.93 -4.95 11.97
N GLU A 64 -16.99 -4.42 10.75
CA GLU A 64 -17.85 -5.02 9.73
C GLU A 64 -17.35 -6.39 9.28
N TYR A 65 -16.08 -6.52 8.88
CA TYR A 65 -15.59 -7.77 8.30
C TYR A 65 -15.30 -8.86 9.33
N CYS A 66 -14.56 -8.53 10.39
CA CYS A 66 -14.15 -9.52 11.39
C CYS A 66 -15.31 -9.95 12.30
N THR A 67 -16.38 -9.15 12.44
CA THR A 67 -17.56 -9.53 13.22
C THR A 67 -18.75 -9.86 12.33
N GLU A 68 -19.34 -8.89 11.64
CA GLU A 68 -20.63 -9.07 10.99
C GLU A 68 -20.57 -9.98 9.77
N VAL A 69 -19.64 -9.70 8.84
CA VAL A 69 -19.48 -10.51 7.63
C VAL A 69 -18.94 -11.89 7.97
N ALA A 70 -17.97 -11.99 8.87
CA ALA A 70 -17.47 -13.29 9.34
C ALA A 70 -18.60 -14.17 9.89
N SER A 71 -19.44 -13.62 10.77
CA SER A 71 -20.60 -14.32 11.34
C SER A 71 -21.60 -14.74 10.26
N LYS A 72 -22.03 -13.80 9.39
CA LYS A 72 -22.97 -14.08 8.30
C LYS A 72 -22.43 -15.09 7.28
N ALA A 73 -21.12 -15.09 7.05
CA ALA A 73 -20.45 -16.03 6.14
C ALA A 73 -20.26 -17.42 6.76
N GLY A 74 -20.41 -17.61 8.07
CA GLY A 74 -20.10 -18.88 8.75
C GLY A 74 -18.60 -19.11 8.95
N MET A 75 -17.80 -18.04 9.01
CA MET A 75 -16.40 -18.11 9.40
C MET A 75 -16.29 -18.29 10.92
N VAL A 76 -15.36 -19.13 11.37
CA VAL A 76 -15.11 -19.37 12.80
C VAL A 76 -14.19 -18.30 13.38
N THR A 77 -13.18 -17.88 12.61
CA THR A 77 -12.25 -16.83 13.06
C THR A 77 -11.78 -16.00 11.90
N VAL A 78 -12.06 -14.70 11.96
CA VAL A 78 -11.44 -13.71 11.08
C VAL A 78 -10.74 -12.69 11.98
N ARG A 79 -9.47 -12.42 11.70
CA ARG A 79 -8.69 -11.41 12.42
C ARG A 79 -8.00 -10.49 11.44
N ARG A 80 -7.74 -9.27 11.85
CA ARG A 80 -6.89 -8.34 11.11
C ARG A 80 -5.47 -8.36 11.70
N SER A 81 -4.44 -8.29 10.86
CA SER A 81 -3.08 -7.99 11.32
C SER A 81 -2.97 -6.53 11.75
N GLN A 82 -2.10 -6.23 12.71
CA GLN A 82 -1.84 -4.83 13.06
C GLN A 82 -1.39 -4.03 11.83
N SER A 83 -1.82 -2.77 11.75
CA SER A 83 -1.26 -1.79 10.82
C SER A 83 0.19 -1.48 11.23
N LEU A 84 0.99 -0.94 10.31
CA LEU A 84 2.41 -0.67 10.60
C LEU A 84 2.57 0.39 11.71
N ASN A 85 1.71 1.41 11.73
CA ASN A 85 1.66 2.42 12.79
C ASN A 85 3.06 2.95 13.18
N ASP A 86 3.47 2.75 14.43
CA ASP A 86 4.73 3.18 15.04
C ASP A 86 5.80 2.09 15.06
N ASP A 87 5.66 1.04 14.24
CA ASP A 87 6.67 -0.01 14.12
C ASP A 87 8.07 0.58 13.81
N PRO A 88 9.08 0.34 14.67
CA PRO A 88 10.40 0.92 14.49
C PRO A 88 11.08 0.50 13.18
N ALA A 89 10.84 -0.72 12.69
CA ALA A 89 11.40 -1.17 11.41
C ALA A 89 10.74 -0.43 10.24
N PHE A 90 9.46 -0.08 10.34
CA PHE A 90 8.79 0.74 9.33
C PHE A 90 9.38 2.16 9.28
N SER A 91 9.55 2.83 10.42
CA SER A 91 10.14 4.18 10.46
C SER A 91 11.60 4.19 9.97
N GLN A 92 12.39 3.18 10.35
CA GLN A 92 13.75 2.98 9.82
C GLN A 92 13.75 2.80 8.30
N GLY A 93 12.84 1.99 7.75
CA GLY A 93 12.70 1.80 6.31
C GLY A 93 12.34 3.08 5.56
N LEU A 94 11.52 3.96 6.16
CA LEU A 94 11.23 5.29 5.59
C LEU A 94 12.49 6.18 5.57
N ALA A 95 13.28 6.19 6.64
CA ALA A 95 14.53 6.94 6.72
C ALA A 95 15.53 6.47 5.66
N GLU A 96 15.69 5.15 5.50
CA GLU A 96 16.53 4.55 4.47
C GLU A 96 16.07 4.90 3.06
N LEU A 97 14.76 4.84 2.79
CA LEU A 97 14.19 5.20 1.49
C LEU A 97 14.47 6.67 1.12
N VAL A 98 14.35 7.59 2.09
CA VAL A 98 14.68 9.01 1.89
C VAL A 98 16.18 9.19 1.66
N LEU A 99 17.02 8.54 2.46
CA LEU A 99 18.47 8.62 2.33
C LEU A 99 18.93 8.12 0.96
N ASP A 100 18.40 6.99 0.50
CA ASP A 100 18.70 6.44 -0.82
C ASP A 100 18.21 7.34 -1.97
N HIS A 101 17.04 7.97 -1.80
CA HIS A 101 16.55 8.97 -2.75
C HIS A 101 17.51 10.16 -2.85
N LEU A 102 17.96 10.70 -1.72
CA LEU A 102 18.91 11.80 -1.67
C LEU A 102 20.26 11.41 -2.30
N ARG A 103 20.80 10.22 -1.98
CA ARG A 103 22.05 9.70 -2.57
C ARG A 103 21.97 9.55 -4.09
N ARG A 104 20.83 9.11 -4.62
CA ARG A 104 20.63 8.97 -6.07
C ARG A 104 20.60 10.31 -6.81
N GLY A 105 20.21 11.40 -6.13
CA GLY A 105 20.09 12.72 -6.75
C GLY A 105 19.07 12.79 -7.89
N GLU A 106 18.13 11.84 -7.95
CA GLU A 106 17.08 11.77 -8.97
C GLU A 106 15.75 12.29 -8.41
N PRO A 107 15.10 13.29 -9.02
CA PRO A 107 13.93 13.95 -8.43
C PRO A 107 12.67 13.08 -8.42
N CYS A 108 12.64 12.00 -9.20
CA CYS A 108 11.51 11.08 -9.27
C CYS A 108 11.92 9.73 -9.88
N SER A 109 11.03 8.74 -9.79
CA SER A 109 11.23 7.44 -10.44
C SER A 109 10.98 7.51 -11.95
N LYS A 110 11.49 6.51 -12.68
CA LYS A 110 11.20 6.35 -14.12
C LYS A 110 9.69 6.19 -14.40
N GLN A 111 8.98 5.49 -13.52
CA GLN A 111 7.53 5.27 -13.65
C GLN A 111 6.73 6.56 -13.50
N PHE A 112 7.17 7.49 -12.66
CA PHE A 112 6.49 8.77 -12.50
C PHE A 112 6.39 9.53 -13.82
N MET A 113 7.39 9.44 -14.70
CA MET A 113 7.39 10.12 -15.99
C MET A 113 6.45 9.48 -17.03
N LEU A 114 6.01 8.25 -16.82
CA LEU A 114 5.01 7.60 -17.65
C LEU A 114 3.61 8.01 -17.18
N ARG A 115 2.80 8.56 -18.08
CA ARG A 115 1.39 8.86 -17.81
C ARG A 115 0.54 7.61 -18.02
N CYS A 116 -0.62 7.57 -17.38
CA CYS A 116 -1.65 6.58 -17.73
C CYS A 116 -1.96 6.71 -19.23
N PRO A 117 -2.07 5.59 -19.98
CA PRO A 117 -2.29 5.63 -21.43
C PRO A 117 -3.49 6.48 -21.88
N MET A 118 -4.56 6.53 -21.08
CA MET A 118 -5.79 7.29 -21.34
C MET A 118 -5.94 8.52 -20.44
N CYS A 119 -4.84 9.13 -20.01
CA CYS A 119 -4.87 10.28 -19.11
C CYS A 119 -5.49 11.51 -19.78
N THR A 120 -6.64 11.97 -19.28
CA THR A 120 -7.32 13.20 -19.73
C THR A 120 -7.08 14.42 -18.82
N ASN A 121 -6.38 14.23 -17.69
CA ASN A 121 -6.12 15.30 -16.72
C ASN A 121 -4.83 16.07 -17.08
N PRO A 122 -4.90 17.35 -17.48
CA PRO A 122 -3.72 18.14 -17.87
C PRO A 122 -2.76 18.41 -16.71
N SER A 123 -3.22 18.36 -15.46
CA SER A 123 -2.36 18.53 -14.29
C SER A 123 -1.33 17.42 -14.16
N CYS A 124 -1.62 16.20 -14.62
CA CYS A 124 -0.66 15.10 -14.60
C CYS A 124 0.64 15.44 -15.34
N GLU A 125 0.53 16.08 -16.50
CA GLU A 125 1.70 16.53 -17.27
C GLU A 125 2.41 17.70 -16.59
N ARG A 126 1.65 18.69 -16.11
CA ARG A 126 2.22 19.89 -15.46
C ARG A 126 3.04 19.53 -14.22
N THR A 127 2.54 18.61 -13.39
CA THR A 127 3.27 18.16 -12.19
C THR A 127 4.57 17.45 -12.56
N ARG A 128 4.58 16.61 -13.61
CA ARG A 128 5.81 15.95 -14.08
C ARG A 128 6.85 16.96 -14.54
N LYS A 129 6.44 17.93 -15.37
CA LYS A 129 7.32 19.02 -15.83
C LYS A 129 7.87 19.82 -14.65
N PHE A 130 7.02 20.15 -13.68
CA PHE A 130 7.41 20.86 -12.47
C PHE A 130 8.49 20.09 -11.67
N ILE A 131 8.29 18.80 -11.41
CA ILE A 131 9.29 17.99 -10.68
C ILE A 131 10.62 17.96 -11.44
N MET A 132 10.59 17.89 -12.77
CA MET A 132 11.82 17.90 -13.58
C MET A 132 12.59 19.22 -13.55
N THR A 133 11.95 20.36 -13.29
CA THR A 133 12.68 21.63 -13.09
C THR A 133 13.57 21.60 -11.86
N GLN A 134 13.29 20.71 -10.91
CA GLN A 134 14.05 20.55 -9.67
C GLN A 134 15.29 19.66 -9.81
N LYS A 135 15.48 19.00 -10.97
CA LYS A 135 16.56 18.02 -11.17
C LYS A 135 17.94 18.60 -10.88
N LYS A 136 18.24 19.79 -11.43
CA LYS A 136 19.54 20.44 -11.21
C LYS A 136 19.75 20.79 -9.74
N ARG A 137 18.73 21.39 -9.10
CA ARG A 137 18.78 21.75 -7.67
C ARG A 137 19.09 20.55 -6.79
N LEU A 138 18.42 19.42 -7.02
CA LEU A 138 18.65 18.19 -6.23
C LEU A 138 20.05 17.61 -6.50
N HIS A 139 20.48 17.56 -7.76
CA HIS A 139 21.80 17.06 -8.12
C HIS A 139 22.92 17.88 -7.48
N ASP A 140 22.84 19.21 -7.57
CA ASP A 140 23.79 20.13 -6.97
C ASP A 140 23.82 19.97 -5.44
N TRP A 141 22.66 19.88 -4.79
CA TRP A 141 22.55 19.64 -3.35
C TRP A 141 23.20 18.31 -2.95
N THR A 142 22.91 17.24 -3.69
CA THR A 142 23.43 15.89 -3.44
C THR A 142 24.96 15.87 -3.51
N ASN A 143 25.53 16.48 -4.54
CA ASN A 143 26.98 16.57 -4.68
C ASN A 143 27.60 17.35 -3.51
N VAL A 144 27.00 18.47 -3.08
CA VAL A 144 27.56 19.25 -1.97
C VAL A 144 27.52 18.50 -0.64
N HIS A 145 26.44 17.79 -0.34
CA HIS A 145 26.19 17.25 1.00
C HIS A 145 26.53 15.77 1.17
N LEU A 146 26.61 15.00 0.07
CA LEU A 146 26.75 13.54 0.12
C LEU A 146 27.95 12.99 -0.67
N SER A 147 28.67 13.80 -1.48
CA SER A 147 29.84 13.31 -2.24
C SER A 147 31.12 13.18 -1.39
N ASN A 148 31.18 13.83 -0.23
CA ASN A 148 32.26 13.70 0.74
C ASN A 148 31.82 12.78 1.88
N ASN A 149 31.95 11.46 1.69
CA ASN A 149 31.68 10.41 2.68
C ASN A 149 32.38 10.69 4.02
N LEU A 150 31.72 11.41 4.94
CA LEU A 150 32.12 11.53 6.34
C LEU A 150 31.31 10.60 7.26
N TYR A 151 30.37 9.83 6.71
CA TYR A 151 29.51 8.91 7.46
C TYR A 151 29.24 7.60 6.70
N ALA A 152 30.27 7.07 6.04
CA ALA A 152 30.30 5.68 5.58
C ALA A 152 31.10 4.83 6.56
#